data_AF-A0A957S3V6-F1
#
_entry.id   AF-A0A957S3V6-F1
#
_cell.length_a   1.000
_cell.length_b   1.000
_cell.length_c   1.000
_cell.angle_alpha   90.00
_cell.angle_beta   90.00
_cell.angle_gamma   90.00
#
_symmetry.space_group_name_H-M   'P 1'
#
loop_
_entity.id
_entity.type
_entity.pdbx_description
1 polymer ?
#
loop_
_entity_poly.entity_id
_entity_poly.type
_entity_poly.pdbx_seq_one_letter_code
_entity_poly.pdbx_strand_id
1 'polypeptide(L)'
;MTHPAAVALESTVISHGLPYPQNLELARDMEAIVRRAGAEPRTVGIIGGELVAGLNAAQIEHLATATAPNVRKVSRRDLPIVRAQHLDGSTTVATTMWIAHRAGITVFATGGIGGVHRGNGFDISADLQELAQTPVIVVCAGAKAILDLPATLEYLETFGVTVVGWQTDEFPAFYSRSSGLPVDV
;
A
#
# COMPACT_ATOMS: atom_id res chain seq x y z
N MET A 1 -14.35 19.96 17.32
CA MET A 1 -12.93 19.54 17.37
C MET A 1 -12.61 18.93 16.03
N THR A 2 -11.69 19.52 15.26
CA THR A 2 -11.24 18.95 13.98
C THR A 2 -10.35 17.76 14.30
N HIS A 3 -10.78 16.55 13.95
CA HIS A 3 -9.91 15.38 14.04
C HIS A 3 -8.68 15.60 13.14
N PRO A 4 -7.46 15.24 13.60
CA PRO A 4 -6.27 15.33 12.77
C PRO A 4 -6.46 14.51 11.48
N ALA A 5 -5.92 14.99 10.37
CA ALA A 5 -5.99 14.28 9.09
C ALA A 5 -5.32 12.91 9.22
N ALA A 6 -6.01 11.85 8.81
CA ALA A 6 -5.49 10.48 8.90
C ALA A 6 -4.71 10.09 7.65
N VAL A 7 -3.61 9.35 7.82
CA VAL A 7 -2.82 8.77 6.74
C VAL A 7 -2.74 7.26 6.93
N ALA A 8 -3.28 6.50 5.98
CA ALA A 8 -3.15 5.05 5.99
C ALA A 8 -1.71 4.63 5.67
N LEU A 9 -1.28 3.50 6.22
CA LEU A 9 0.00 2.84 5.95
C LEU A 9 -0.24 1.33 5.74
N GLU A 10 0.43 0.69 4.78
CA GLU A 10 0.24 -0.75 4.52
C GLU A 10 1.08 -1.64 5.44
N SER A 11 0.63 -2.88 5.65
CA SER A 11 1.35 -3.87 6.46
C SER A 11 2.13 -4.91 5.65
N THR A 12 1.96 -5.01 4.32
CA THR A 12 2.74 -5.96 3.50
C THR A 12 4.24 -5.71 3.62
N VAL A 13 4.68 -4.45 3.65
CA VAL A 13 6.10 -4.11 3.83
C VAL A 13 6.65 -4.64 5.17
N ILE A 14 5.78 -4.74 6.19
CA ILE A 14 6.13 -5.21 7.53
C ILE A 14 6.33 -6.74 7.53
N SER A 15 5.37 -7.51 7.03
CA SER A 15 5.43 -8.98 7.14
C SER A 15 6.15 -9.67 5.97
N HIS A 16 6.24 -9.03 4.80
CA HIS A 16 6.73 -9.66 3.56
C HIS A 16 7.74 -8.80 2.80
N GLY A 17 7.96 -7.55 3.19
CA GLY A 17 8.84 -6.61 2.48
C GLY A 17 10.26 -6.55 3.02
N LEU A 18 10.41 -6.60 4.35
CA LEU A 18 11.70 -6.46 5.04
C LEU A 18 11.87 -7.54 6.11
N PRO A 19 13.12 -7.93 6.44
CA PRO A 19 13.39 -8.82 7.55
C PRO A 19 13.17 -8.13 8.90
N TYR A 20 12.97 -8.94 9.94
CA TYR A 20 13.03 -8.48 11.33
C TYR A 20 14.48 -8.28 11.78
N PRO A 21 14.81 -7.22 12.54
CA PRO A 21 13.91 -6.20 13.13
C PRO A 21 13.63 -4.97 12.24
N GLN A 22 14.23 -4.87 11.05
CA GLN A 22 14.14 -3.69 10.19
C GLN A 22 12.69 -3.37 9.78
N ASN A 23 11.85 -4.38 9.62
CA ASN A 23 10.44 -4.22 9.34
C ASN A 23 9.66 -3.49 10.45
N LEU A 24 9.94 -3.81 11.72
CA LEU A 24 9.31 -3.20 12.90
C LEU A 24 9.81 -1.78 13.11
N GLU A 25 11.12 -1.57 12.94
CA GLU A 25 11.74 -0.25 12.98
C GLU A 25 11.13 0.65 11.91
N LEU A 26 11.04 0.19 10.66
CA LEU A 26 10.39 0.91 9.58
C LEU A 26 8.93 1.25 9.92
N ALA A 27 8.14 0.29 10.42
CA ALA A 27 6.74 0.53 10.77
C ALA A 27 6.60 1.67 11.80
N ARG A 28 7.44 1.65 12.84
CA ARG A 28 7.46 2.68 13.89
C ARG A 28 7.91 4.03 13.34
N ASP A 29 8.92 4.04 12.48
CA ASP A 29 9.44 5.26 11.86
C ASP A 29 8.43 5.91 10.92
N MET A 30 7.71 5.13 10.12
CA MET A 30 6.63 5.63 9.26
C MET A 30 5.55 6.32 10.10
N GLU A 31 5.08 5.69 11.18
CA GLU A 31 4.09 6.33 12.05
C GLU A 31 4.63 7.60 12.72
N ALA A 32 5.89 7.59 13.16
CA ALA A 32 6.53 8.76 13.77
C ALA A 32 6.69 9.92 12.77
N ILE A 33 7.00 9.65 11.51
CA ILE A 33 7.07 10.66 10.44
C ILE A 33 5.71 11.31 10.22
N VAL A 34 4.65 10.52 10.10
CA VAL A 34 3.27 11.03 9.93
C VAL A 34 2.86 11.90 11.12
N ARG A 35 3.13 11.46 12.36
CA ARG A 35 2.85 12.26 13.58
C ARG A 35 3.62 13.58 13.59
N ARG A 36 4.91 13.57 13.23
CA ARG A 36 5.74 14.79 13.14
C ARG A 36 5.24 15.77 12.09
N ALA A 37 4.60 15.28 11.02
CA ALA A 37 3.95 16.10 10.01
C ALA A 37 2.57 16.65 10.45
N GLY A 38 2.10 16.33 11.66
CA GLY A 38 0.82 16.81 12.20
C GLY A 38 -0.40 15.99 11.82
N ALA A 39 -0.20 14.78 11.27
CA ALA A 39 -1.25 13.86 10.87
C ALA A 39 -1.32 12.62 11.78
N GLU A 40 -2.42 11.88 11.71
CA GLU A 40 -2.62 10.64 12.48
C GLU A 40 -2.31 9.41 11.62
N PRO A 41 -1.29 8.60 11.96
CA PRO A 41 -1.01 7.37 11.22
C PRO A 41 -2.06 6.29 11.53
N ARG A 42 -2.49 5.59 10.48
CA ARG A 42 -3.41 4.45 10.56
C ARG A 42 -2.83 3.27 9.80
N THR A 43 -1.89 2.55 10.45
CA THR A 43 -1.37 1.30 9.90
C THR A 43 -2.50 0.30 9.74
N VAL A 44 -2.68 -0.24 8.53
CA VAL A 44 -3.78 -1.11 8.15
C VAL A 44 -3.31 -2.57 8.14
N GLY A 45 -4.11 -3.46 8.72
CA GLY A 45 -3.85 -4.90 8.70
C GLY A 45 -5.08 -5.71 9.08
N ILE A 46 -4.88 -7.03 9.23
CA ILE A 46 -5.92 -7.98 9.59
C ILE A 46 -5.43 -8.82 10.77
N ILE A 47 -6.21 -8.87 11.84
CA ILE A 47 -5.91 -9.65 13.06
C ILE A 47 -7.07 -10.58 13.34
N GLY A 48 -6.86 -11.89 13.31
CA GLY A 48 -7.91 -12.89 13.56
C GLY A 48 -9.11 -12.76 12.61
N GLY A 49 -8.90 -12.33 11.37
CA GLY A 49 -9.96 -12.03 10.40
C GLY A 49 -10.66 -10.68 10.58
N GLU A 50 -10.30 -9.88 11.59
CA GLU A 50 -10.81 -8.52 11.78
C GLU A 50 -9.99 -7.51 10.97
N LEU A 51 -10.67 -6.66 10.21
CA LEU A 51 -10.05 -5.62 9.39
C LEU A 51 -9.79 -4.40 10.26
N VAL A 52 -8.53 -3.99 10.41
CA VAL A 52 -8.13 -2.93 11.34
C VAL A 52 -7.49 -1.77 10.60
N ALA A 53 -8.10 -0.57 10.70
CA ALA A 53 -7.53 0.68 10.20
C ALA A 53 -6.97 1.51 11.38
N GLY A 54 -5.71 1.28 11.72
CA GLY A 54 -5.07 1.78 12.94
C GLY A 54 -4.73 0.64 13.90
N LEU A 55 -3.81 -0.23 13.48
CA LEU A 55 -3.22 -1.23 14.34
C LEU A 55 -2.53 -0.56 15.53
N ASN A 56 -2.62 -1.18 16.70
CA ASN A 56 -1.84 -0.76 17.86
C ASN A 56 -0.40 -1.31 17.80
N ALA A 57 0.47 -0.80 18.68
CA ALA A 57 1.89 -1.17 18.71
C ALA A 57 2.13 -2.69 18.85
N ALA A 58 1.32 -3.38 19.67
CA ALA A 58 1.44 -4.82 19.86
C ALA A 58 1.01 -5.61 18.62
N GLN A 59 -0.02 -5.15 17.92
CA GLN A 59 -0.46 -5.75 16.66
C GLN A 59 0.56 -5.54 15.54
N ILE A 60 1.21 -4.37 15.46
CA ILE A 60 2.29 -4.12 14.52
C ILE A 60 3.48 -5.04 14.80
N GLU A 61 3.88 -5.18 16.07
CA GLU A 61 4.96 -6.06 16.50
C GLU A 61 4.66 -7.54 16.23
N HIS A 62 3.40 -7.96 16.43
CA HIS A 62 2.92 -9.28 16.05
C HIS A 62 3.09 -9.52 14.55
N LEU A 63 2.64 -8.61 13.68
CA LEU A 63 2.80 -8.74 12.23
C LEU A 63 4.26 -8.71 11.77
N ALA A 64 5.14 -8.03 12.51
CA ALA A 64 6.57 -7.94 12.20
C ALA A 64 7.38 -9.18 12.61
N THR A 65 6.94 -9.89 13.65
CA THR A 65 7.64 -11.05 14.20
C THR A 65 7.05 -12.37 13.73
N ALA A 66 5.78 -12.39 13.33
CA ALA A 66 5.14 -13.58 12.81
C ALA A 66 5.73 -13.97 11.44
N THR A 67 6.24 -15.20 11.34
CA THR A 67 6.78 -15.75 10.10
C THR A 67 5.67 -16.31 9.21
N ALA A 68 5.87 -16.26 7.88
CA ALA A 68 5.06 -17.07 6.97
C ALA A 68 5.17 -18.56 7.38
N PRO A 69 4.06 -19.32 7.41
CA PRO A 69 2.75 -19.04 6.82
C PRO A 69 1.72 -18.35 7.74
N ASN A 70 2.11 -17.89 8.94
CA ASN A 70 1.16 -17.44 9.97
C ASN A 70 0.48 -16.10 9.64
N VAL A 71 1.10 -15.26 8.81
CA VAL A 71 0.50 -14.02 8.31
C VAL A 71 0.35 -14.11 6.80
N ARG A 72 -0.88 -14.06 6.30
CA ARG A 72 -1.14 -14.09 4.86
C ARG A 72 -0.81 -12.75 4.22
N LYS A 73 -0.26 -12.73 3.01
CA LYS A 73 -0.26 -11.54 2.15
C LYS A 73 -1.63 -11.41 1.48
N VAL A 74 -2.36 -10.34 1.78
CA VAL A 74 -3.79 -10.21 1.46
C VAL A 74 -4.01 -9.14 0.40
N SER A 75 -4.41 -9.57 -0.80
CA SER A 75 -5.02 -8.71 -1.81
C SER A 75 -6.55 -8.77 -1.73
N ARG A 76 -7.27 -8.02 -2.55
CA ARG A 76 -8.74 -7.89 -2.47
C ARG A 76 -9.48 -9.22 -2.56
N ARG A 77 -8.98 -10.16 -3.37
CA ARG A 77 -9.56 -11.52 -3.49
C ARG A 77 -9.40 -12.37 -2.23
N ASP A 78 -8.44 -12.05 -1.38
CA ASP A 78 -8.11 -12.82 -0.18
C ASP A 78 -8.97 -12.43 1.02
N LEU A 79 -9.63 -11.26 0.98
CA LEU A 79 -10.46 -10.72 2.07
C LEU A 79 -11.53 -11.71 2.59
N PRO A 80 -12.34 -12.37 1.75
CA PRO A 80 -13.33 -13.33 2.24
C PRO A 80 -12.68 -14.54 2.93
N ILE A 81 -11.50 -14.96 2.45
CA ILE A 81 -10.78 -16.13 2.98
C ILE A 81 -10.26 -15.83 4.38
N VAL A 82 -9.53 -14.72 4.55
CA VAL A 82 -8.97 -14.35 5.86
C VAL A 82 -10.05 -14.05 6.89
N ARG A 83 -11.19 -13.49 6.47
CA ARG A 83 -12.35 -13.28 7.32
C ARG A 83 -12.96 -14.60 7.79
N ALA A 84 -13.24 -15.51 6.86
CA ALA A 84 -13.91 -16.78 7.16
C ALA A 84 -13.04 -17.73 7.99
N GLN A 85 -11.72 -17.67 7.82
CA GLN A 85 -10.77 -18.54 8.51
C GLN A 85 -10.15 -17.91 9.75
N HIS A 86 -10.56 -16.70 10.14
CA HIS A 86 -10.00 -15.96 11.27
C HIS A 86 -8.46 -15.83 11.21
N LEU A 87 -7.91 -15.56 10.03
CA LEU A 87 -6.47 -15.48 9.82
C LEU A 87 -5.93 -14.07 10.05
N ASP A 88 -4.67 -14.01 10.45
CA ASP A 88 -3.89 -12.79 10.39
C ASP A 88 -3.46 -12.49 8.95
N GLY A 89 -3.39 -11.21 8.61
CA GLY A 89 -3.12 -10.76 7.26
C GLY A 89 -2.41 -9.42 7.21
N SER A 90 -1.36 -9.38 6.40
CA SER A 90 -0.74 -8.14 5.94
C SER A 90 -1.37 -7.69 4.62
N THR A 91 -1.74 -6.42 4.52
CA THR A 91 -2.52 -5.89 3.40
C THR A 91 -1.61 -5.31 2.33
N THR A 92 -1.87 -5.64 1.05
CA THR A 92 -1.22 -4.96 -0.07
C THR A 92 -1.79 -3.54 -0.25
N VAL A 93 -1.29 -2.78 -1.23
CA VAL A 93 -1.86 -1.49 -1.63
C VAL A 93 -3.37 -1.61 -1.89
N ALA A 94 -3.80 -2.57 -2.71
CA ALA A 94 -5.22 -2.79 -3.01
C ALA A 94 -6.09 -2.95 -1.74
N THR A 95 -5.70 -3.87 -0.85
CA THR A 95 -6.48 -4.13 0.37
C THR A 95 -6.41 -2.97 1.36
N THR A 96 -5.27 -2.29 1.43
CA THR A 96 -5.08 -1.12 2.29
C THR A 96 -6.00 0.01 1.86
N MET A 97 -6.05 0.34 0.56
CA MET A 97 -6.99 1.33 0.02
C MET A 97 -8.45 0.96 0.32
N TRP A 98 -8.82 -0.31 0.09
CA TRP A 98 -10.19 -0.80 0.28
C TRP A 98 -10.67 -0.62 1.73
N ILE A 99 -9.82 -0.94 2.70
CA ILE A 99 -10.10 -0.80 4.14
C ILE A 99 -10.05 0.67 4.55
N ALA A 100 -9.02 1.42 4.12
CA ALA A 100 -8.83 2.83 4.44
C ALA A 100 -10.03 3.68 4.02
N HIS A 101 -10.51 3.50 2.78
CA HIS A 101 -11.69 4.20 2.27
C HIS A 101 -12.94 3.92 3.11
N ARG A 102 -13.16 2.66 3.52
CA ARG A 102 -14.28 2.27 4.39
C ARG A 102 -14.17 2.83 5.80
N ALA A 103 -12.97 3.11 6.26
CA ALA A 103 -12.71 3.81 7.51
C ALA A 103 -12.76 5.34 7.37
N GLY A 104 -13.08 5.88 6.19
CA GLY A 104 -13.14 7.31 5.93
C GLY A 104 -11.78 7.98 5.75
N ILE A 105 -10.72 7.20 5.51
CA ILE A 105 -9.35 7.70 5.28
C ILE A 105 -9.14 7.86 3.78
N THR A 106 -8.76 9.06 3.34
CA THR A 106 -8.64 9.42 1.91
C THR A 106 -7.19 9.52 1.42
N VAL A 107 -6.19 9.44 2.31
CA VAL A 107 -4.76 9.50 1.96
C VAL A 107 -4.05 8.25 2.48
N PHE A 108 -3.26 7.65 1.61
CA PHE A 108 -2.47 6.44 1.87
C PHE A 108 -1.04 6.65 1.37
N ALA A 109 -0.04 6.34 2.21
CA ALA A 109 1.36 6.35 1.82
C ALA A 109 1.94 4.93 1.76
N THR A 110 2.68 4.64 0.69
CA THR A 110 3.43 3.39 0.49
C THR A 110 4.77 3.67 -0.18
N GLY A 111 5.67 2.69 -0.20
CA GLY A 111 6.91 2.80 -0.96
C GLY A 111 6.65 2.84 -2.48
N GLY A 112 5.93 1.85 -3.00
CA GLY A 112 5.67 1.74 -4.44
C GLY A 112 4.48 0.85 -4.72
N ILE A 113 3.66 1.19 -5.70
CA ILE A 113 2.50 0.39 -6.09
C ILE A 113 2.90 -0.88 -6.83
N GLY A 114 2.03 -1.88 -6.85
CA GLY A 114 2.08 -2.92 -7.87
C GLY A 114 1.67 -2.37 -9.25
N GLY A 115 1.82 -3.18 -10.28
CA GLY A 115 1.54 -2.76 -11.65
C GLY A 115 1.52 -3.94 -12.61
N VAL A 116 1.77 -3.67 -13.88
CA VAL A 116 1.91 -4.71 -14.91
C VAL A 116 3.29 -5.35 -14.77
N HIS A 117 3.35 -6.67 -14.67
CA HIS A 117 4.62 -7.38 -14.60
C HIS A 117 5.23 -7.53 -16.00
N ARG A 118 6.57 -7.53 -16.08
CA ARG A 118 7.30 -7.79 -17.32
C ARG A 118 7.00 -9.20 -17.83
N GLY A 119 6.78 -9.38 -19.13
CA GLY A 119 6.61 -10.69 -19.75
C GLY A 119 5.25 -10.86 -20.43
N ASN A 120 4.46 -11.86 -20.02
CA ASN A 120 3.30 -12.35 -20.77
C ASN A 120 2.03 -11.47 -20.70
N GLY A 121 2.09 -10.30 -20.05
CA GLY A 121 1.02 -9.29 -20.02
C GLY A 121 -0.21 -9.62 -19.16
N PHE A 122 -0.33 -10.83 -18.60
CA PHE A 122 -1.50 -11.21 -17.78
C PHE A 122 -1.24 -11.18 -16.27
N ASP A 123 0.01 -11.09 -15.84
CA ASP A 123 0.35 -10.86 -14.44
C ASP A 123 0.27 -9.35 -14.13
N ILE A 124 -0.92 -8.93 -13.69
CA ILE A 124 -1.24 -7.53 -13.41
C ILE A 124 -1.71 -7.42 -11.97
N SER A 125 -1.09 -6.51 -11.22
CA SER A 125 -1.46 -6.27 -9.83
C SER A 125 -2.89 -5.79 -9.69
N ALA A 126 -3.62 -6.37 -8.73
CA ALA A 126 -4.94 -5.89 -8.33
C ALA A 126 -4.93 -4.45 -7.79
N ASP A 127 -3.74 -3.91 -7.46
CA ASP A 127 -3.58 -2.51 -7.05
C ASP A 127 -4.10 -1.54 -8.12
N LEU A 128 -3.88 -1.84 -9.41
CA LEU A 128 -4.33 -0.97 -10.51
C LEU A 128 -5.87 -0.93 -10.61
N GLN A 129 -6.51 -2.07 -10.44
CA GLN A 129 -7.97 -2.15 -10.39
C GLN A 129 -8.55 -1.50 -9.13
N GLU A 130 -7.82 -1.52 -8.02
CA GLU A 130 -8.25 -0.80 -6.82
C GLU A 130 -8.18 0.71 -7.02
N LEU A 131 -7.08 1.22 -7.59
CA LEU A 131 -6.90 2.63 -7.94
C LEU A 131 -8.03 3.15 -8.83
N ALA A 132 -8.51 2.33 -9.77
CA ALA A 132 -9.60 2.67 -10.67
C ALA A 132 -10.99 2.83 -10.01
N GLN A 133 -11.20 2.28 -8.80
CA GLN A 133 -12.54 2.19 -8.21
C GLN A 133 -12.65 2.73 -6.78
N THR A 134 -11.54 2.93 -6.08
CA THR A 134 -11.53 3.35 -4.68
C THR A 134 -10.93 4.75 -4.55
N PRO A 135 -11.71 5.76 -4.12
CA PRO A 135 -11.28 7.15 -4.12
C PRO A 135 -10.35 7.45 -2.93
N VAL A 136 -9.09 7.04 -3.06
CA VAL A 136 -7.99 7.26 -2.11
C VAL A 136 -6.78 7.77 -2.88
N ILE A 137 -6.15 8.83 -2.37
CA ILE A 137 -4.86 9.32 -2.89
C ILE A 137 -3.75 8.39 -2.38
N VAL A 138 -3.00 7.79 -3.31
CA VAL A 138 -1.86 6.93 -2.99
C VAL A 138 -0.55 7.66 -3.28
N VAL A 139 0.16 8.03 -2.22
CA VAL A 139 1.49 8.63 -2.30
C VAL A 139 2.54 7.52 -2.35
N CYS A 140 3.35 7.51 -3.41
CA CYS A 140 4.36 6.47 -3.63
C CYS A 140 5.54 6.99 -4.47
N ALA A 141 6.64 6.23 -4.52
CA ALA A 141 7.76 6.46 -5.43
C ALA A 141 7.53 5.79 -6.80
N GLY A 142 6.31 5.87 -7.33
CA GLY A 142 5.88 5.18 -8.55
C GLY A 142 5.61 3.68 -8.35
N ALA A 143 5.68 2.91 -9.43
CA ALA A 143 5.51 1.45 -9.40
C ALA A 143 6.85 0.75 -9.10
N LYS A 144 6.80 -0.38 -8.40
CA LYS A 144 8.01 -1.15 -8.01
C LYS A 144 8.91 -1.43 -9.24
N ALA A 145 10.23 -1.27 -9.07
CA ALA A 145 11.23 -1.35 -10.16
C ALA A 145 11.26 -2.67 -10.96
N ILE A 146 10.68 -3.75 -10.43
CA ILE A 146 10.58 -5.06 -11.09
C ILE A 146 9.49 -5.12 -12.17
N LEU A 147 8.66 -4.07 -12.29
CA LEU A 147 7.49 -4.02 -13.15
C LEU A 147 7.81 -3.44 -14.54
N ASP A 148 6.83 -3.54 -15.42
CA ASP A 148 6.77 -2.88 -16.71
C ASP A 148 6.11 -1.50 -16.52
N LEU A 149 6.92 -0.44 -16.43
CA LEU A 149 6.42 0.90 -16.15
C LEU A 149 5.60 1.48 -17.32
N PRO A 150 6.03 1.38 -18.59
CA PRO A 150 5.20 1.79 -19.72
C PRO A 150 3.83 1.12 -19.71
N ALA A 151 3.77 -0.21 -19.58
CA ALA A 151 2.50 -0.91 -19.54
C ALA A 151 1.65 -0.56 -18.31
N THR A 152 2.28 -0.24 -17.18
CA THR A 152 1.57 0.23 -15.98
C THR A 152 0.92 1.60 -16.20
N LEU A 153 1.61 2.54 -16.84
CA LEU A 153 1.06 3.86 -17.15
C LEU A 153 -0.11 3.77 -18.15
N GLU A 154 0.07 3.00 -19.23
CA GLU A 154 -1.01 2.74 -20.21
C GLU A 154 -2.25 2.12 -19.56
N TYR A 155 -2.05 1.24 -18.57
CA TYR A 155 -3.15 0.65 -17.82
C TYR A 155 -3.86 1.71 -16.96
N LEU A 156 -3.10 2.56 -16.25
CA LEU A 156 -3.68 3.63 -15.43
C LEU A 156 -4.47 4.62 -16.30
N GLU A 157 -3.94 5.01 -17.46
CA GLU A 157 -4.63 5.84 -18.45
C GLU A 157 -5.95 5.17 -18.89
N THR A 158 -5.89 3.91 -19.31
CA THR A 158 -7.06 3.15 -19.80
C THR A 158 -8.20 3.13 -18.78
N PHE A 159 -7.87 3.05 -17.49
CA PHE A 159 -8.86 3.00 -16.40
C PHE A 159 -9.15 4.36 -15.76
N GLY A 160 -8.64 5.46 -16.33
CA GLY A 160 -8.92 6.83 -15.88
C GLY A 160 -8.32 7.18 -14.53
N VAL A 161 -7.19 6.56 -14.15
CA VAL A 161 -6.47 6.88 -12.91
C VAL A 161 -5.45 7.97 -13.19
N THR A 162 -5.63 9.13 -12.58
CA THR A 162 -4.70 10.26 -12.70
C THR A 162 -3.39 10.00 -11.96
N VAL A 163 -2.27 10.27 -12.63
CA VAL A 163 -0.90 10.16 -12.10
C VAL A 163 -0.30 11.55 -11.97
N VAL A 164 0.03 11.94 -10.73
CA VAL A 164 0.60 13.26 -10.41
C VAL A 164 2.05 13.12 -9.97
N GLY A 165 2.94 13.89 -10.58
CA GLY A 165 4.35 14.03 -10.22
C GLY A 165 4.56 15.15 -9.20
N TRP A 166 4.95 14.78 -7.99
CA TRP A 166 5.29 15.78 -6.99
C TRP A 166 6.66 16.41 -7.26
N GLN A 167 6.66 17.66 -7.76
CA GLN A 167 7.87 18.41 -8.13
C GLN A 167 8.71 17.73 -9.23
N THR A 168 8.06 16.98 -10.10
CA THR A 168 8.67 16.25 -11.22
C THR A 168 7.62 16.09 -12.33
N ASP A 169 8.05 16.13 -13.58
CA ASP A 169 7.25 15.79 -14.76
C ASP A 169 7.44 14.33 -15.20
N GLU A 170 8.31 13.59 -14.52
CA GLU A 170 8.55 12.17 -14.76
C GLU A 170 7.95 11.25 -13.70
N PHE A 171 7.48 10.08 -14.13
CA PHE A 171 7.03 8.98 -13.29
C PHE A 171 8.23 8.30 -12.62
N PRO A 172 8.37 8.32 -11.28
CA PRO A 172 9.53 7.74 -10.62
C PRO A 172 9.62 6.22 -10.80
N ALA A 173 10.83 5.69 -10.92
CA ALA A 173 11.10 4.25 -11.08
C ALA A 173 11.51 3.59 -9.75
N PHE A 174 10.75 3.85 -8.68
CA PHE A 174 10.97 3.35 -7.34
C PHE A 174 12.31 3.76 -6.73
N TYR A 175 13.37 2.96 -6.90
CA TYR A 175 14.72 3.30 -6.42
C TYR A 175 15.38 4.41 -7.25
N SER A 176 14.94 4.62 -8.49
CA SER A 176 15.48 5.63 -9.40
C SER A 176 14.53 6.82 -9.51
N ARG A 177 15.07 8.03 -9.43
CA ARG A 177 14.28 9.27 -9.53
C ARG A 177 13.68 9.50 -10.91
N SER A 178 14.35 9.01 -11.96
CA SER A 178 13.95 9.19 -13.35
C SER A 178 13.68 7.83 -13.99
N SER A 179 12.64 7.79 -14.81
CA SER A 179 12.30 6.66 -15.67
C SER A 179 12.30 7.02 -17.16
N GLY A 180 12.32 8.32 -17.48
CA GLY A 180 12.09 8.84 -18.83
C GLY A 180 10.63 8.77 -19.29
N LEU A 181 9.69 8.42 -18.40
CA LEU A 181 8.26 8.37 -18.70
C LEU A 181 7.55 9.56 -18.05
N PRO A 182 6.67 10.27 -18.77
CA PRO A 182 5.96 11.43 -18.22
C PRO A 182 4.84 11.01 -17.25
N VAL A 183 4.41 11.97 -16.42
CA VAL A 183 3.14 11.92 -15.66
C VAL A 183 2.09 12.85 -16.29
N ASP A 184 0.85 12.80 -15.80
CA ASP A 184 -0.23 13.65 -16.31
C ASP A 184 -0.09 15.12 -15.86
N VAL A 185 0.30 15.33 -14.59
CA VAL A 185 0.36 16.63 -13.91
C VAL A 185 1.53 16.71 -12.93
#